data_AF-A0AAV9UIY8-F1
#
_entry.id   AF-A0AAV9UIY8-F1
#
_cell.length_a   1.000
_cell.length_b   1.000
_cell.length_c   1.000
_cell.angle_alpha   90.00
_cell.angle_beta   90.00
_cell.angle_gamma   90.00
#
_symmetry.space_group_name_H-M   'P 1'
#
loop_
_entity.id
_entity.type
_entity.pdbx_description
1 polymer ?
#
loop_
_entity_poly.entity_id
_entity_poly.type
_entity_poly.pdbx_seq_one_letter_code
_entity_poly.pdbx_strand_id
1 'polypeptide(L)'
;MQYMYTAPRRQPMYSRSRSSRLATLVPAVGILLLLYLVYNRLRIIDPGPKTLLREFSAGNDEDPTVLEPPVASVQHSVIRGDGVAWTNDPNTTWHSVGRHPNRPACWTYEDRYGAYRNPSPAMTAAISRNNEVNKSKRAMVFRLDSKVVWGPEFILQTRALVLEAGYLAKYDVVILVHLDLNDDLREKWIQRVPEEFHPLMQIFTTKDVRNWLPAKTRFKSVLEQNHLVIQMFMARNQKYEFVYSVEADLRLIGRWDVFLDDVDLEYAHHRALKEADQEMPAVPDLLTFESPRRPRDQWPWLEDDCVAHFGGADNTRAALGVLWGWSRRMTDAMTKLTQRGINCYYEYFAPSVAYQQSLTTFFYQHPLYCPQTRPSGRNTMKPEGWGKNDPRLVQYDQVPVGCTYFYVNTHSQPFWEQWHSDPTVCRPPALVHPVKGDMFN
;
A
#
# COMPACT_ATOMS: atom_id res chain seq x y z
N MET A 1 11.17 -18.83 -43.81
CA MET A 1 10.32 -17.68 -44.20
C MET A 1 10.80 -16.45 -43.45
N GLN A 2 11.68 -15.68 -44.09
CA GLN A 2 12.17 -14.39 -43.61
C GLN A 2 11.17 -13.30 -44.04
N TYR A 3 10.76 -12.43 -43.12
CA TYR A 3 10.14 -11.17 -43.49
C TYR A 3 10.97 -10.01 -42.93
N MET A 4 11.57 -9.30 -43.88
CA MET A 4 12.21 -7.99 -43.73
C MET A 4 11.17 -6.96 -43.27
N TYR A 5 11.54 -6.12 -42.29
CA TYR A 5 10.84 -4.86 -42.02
C TYR A 5 11.67 -3.70 -42.57
N THR A 6 11.05 -2.97 -43.49
CA THR A 6 11.52 -1.74 -44.11
C THR A 6 11.21 -0.53 -43.21
N ALA A 7 12.15 0.41 -43.12
CA ALA A 7 12.03 1.68 -42.41
C ALA A 7 11.28 2.75 -43.24
N PRO A 8 10.60 3.73 -42.63
CA PRO A 8 10.16 4.93 -43.34
C PRO A 8 11.00 6.19 -43.01
N ARG A 9 11.59 6.69 -44.11
CA ARG A 9 11.82 8.06 -44.60
C ARG A 9 11.77 9.27 -43.64
N ARG A 10 12.87 10.03 -43.72
CA ARG A 10 13.06 11.44 -43.33
C ARG A 10 12.16 12.40 -44.12
N GLN A 11 11.64 13.43 -43.45
CA GLN A 11 11.07 14.63 -44.07
C GLN A 11 12.10 15.78 -44.16
N PRO A 12 11.94 16.73 -45.10
CA PRO A 12 12.99 17.68 -45.46
C PRO A 12 12.96 18.99 -44.66
N MET A 13 14.16 19.54 -44.47
CA MET A 13 14.41 20.93 -44.06
C MET A 13 13.92 21.92 -45.11
N TYR A 14 13.24 22.98 -44.67
CA TYR A 14 13.12 24.23 -45.41
C TYR A 14 13.82 25.35 -44.64
N SER A 15 14.55 26.19 -45.39
CA SER A 15 15.37 27.30 -44.90
C SER A 15 14.90 28.64 -45.50
N ARG A 16 15.23 29.74 -44.79
CA ARG A 16 15.30 31.17 -45.20
C ARG A 16 13.95 31.90 -45.41
N SER A 17 13.79 33.21 -45.16
CA SER A 17 14.60 34.25 -44.50
C SER A 17 13.76 35.53 -44.32
N ARG A 18 14.08 36.29 -43.26
CA ARG A 18 14.09 37.76 -43.07
C ARG A 18 12.86 38.65 -43.37
N SER A 19 12.65 39.52 -42.37
CA SER A 19 12.40 40.97 -42.42
C SER A 19 10.96 41.48 -42.47
N SER A 20 10.48 42.03 -41.36
CA SER A 20 10.24 43.48 -41.27
C SER A 20 10.08 43.93 -39.81
N ARG A 21 10.60 45.13 -39.53
CA ARG A 21 10.43 45.86 -38.26
C ARG A 21 9.03 46.44 -38.23
N LEU A 22 8.32 46.29 -37.12
CA LEU A 22 7.23 47.17 -36.72
C LEU A 22 7.26 47.30 -35.19
N ALA A 23 7.68 48.48 -34.76
CA ALA A 23 7.56 48.94 -33.39
C ALA A 23 6.16 49.53 -33.23
N THR A 24 5.38 49.02 -32.28
CA THR A 24 4.29 49.77 -31.63
C THR A 24 3.77 49.02 -30.40
N LEU A 25 3.88 49.69 -29.24
CA LEU A 25 2.97 49.65 -28.09
C LEU A 25 2.41 48.28 -27.65
N VAL A 26 3.07 47.69 -26.64
CA VAL A 26 2.52 46.65 -25.78
C VAL A 26 1.58 47.32 -24.76
N PRO A 27 0.26 47.02 -24.72
CA PRO A 27 -0.59 47.52 -23.65
C PRO A 27 -0.35 46.69 -22.39
N ALA A 28 -0.40 47.36 -21.23
CA ALA A 28 -0.17 46.84 -19.89
C ALA A 28 -0.95 45.54 -19.54
N VAL A 29 -1.96 45.17 -20.34
CA VAL A 29 -2.72 43.92 -20.23
C VAL A 29 -1.84 42.69 -20.44
N GLY A 30 -0.86 42.74 -21.34
CA GLY A 30 0.05 41.60 -21.57
C GLY A 30 0.96 41.33 -20.37
N ILE A 31 1.42 42.38 -19.70
CA ILE A 31 2.24 42.28 -18.48
C ILE A 31 1.39 41.78 -17.31
N LEU A 32 0.15 42.26 -17.17
CA LEU A 32 -0.77 41.75 -16.14
C LEU A 32 -1.16 40.28 -16.38
N LEU A 33 -1.34 39.85 -17.63
CA LEU A 33 -1.63 38.45 -17.95
C LEU A 33 -0.41 37.56 -17.70
N LEU A 34 0.80 38.03 -18.04
CA LEU A 34 2.04 37.31 -17.76
C LEU A 34 2.32 37.25 -16.26
N LEU A 35 2.09 38.34 -15.52
CA LEU A 35 2.20 38.38 -14.06
C LEU A 35 1.12 37.52 -13.39
N TYR A 36 -0.09 37.46 -13.93
CA TYR A 36 -1.16 36.58 -13.45
C TYR A 36 -0.83 35.10 -13.72
N LEU A 37 -0.27 34.77 -14.89
CA LEU A 37 0.18 33.43 -15.22
C LEU A 37 1.42 33.03 -14.39
N VAL A 38 2.37 33.93 -14.18
CA VAL A 38 3.54 33.70 -13.31
C VAL A 38 3.12 33.62 -11.84
N TYR A 39 2.19 34.46 -11.37
CA TYR A 39 1.62 34.41 -10.02
C TYR A 39 0.86 33.10 -9.79
N ASN A 40 0.02 32.65 -10.74
CA ASN A 40 -0.66 31.37 -10.64
C ASN A 40 0.29 30.18 -10.76
N ARG A 41 1.35 30.28 -11.57
CA ARG A 41 2.36 29.22 -11.67
C ARG A 41 3.25 29.15 -10.43
N LEU A 42 3.55 30.28 -9.78
CA LEU A 42 4.23 30.35 -8.48
C LEU A 42 3.32 29.94 -7.32
N ARG A 43 1.99 29.97 -7.48
CA ARG A 43 1.03 29.36 -6.55
C ARG A 43 0.91 27.83 -6.69
N ILE A 44 1.25 27.29 -7.86
CA ILE A 44 1.26 25.85 -8.16
C ILE A 44 2.62 25.22 -7.83
N ILE A 45 3.69 26.02 -7.75
CA ILE A 45 4.94 25.61 -7.11
C ILE A 45 4.72 25.75 -5.60
N ASP A 46 4.05 24.75 -5.05
CA ASP A 46 3.83 24.58 -3.62
C ASP A 46 5.18 24.74 -2.90
N PRO A 47 5.34 25.65 -1.92
CA PRO A 47 6.40 25.51 -0.96
C PRO A 47 6.11 24.18 -0.26
N GLY A 48 6.90 23.15 -0.60
CA GLY A 48 6.69 21.76 -0.20
C GLY A 48 6.18 21.69 1.24
N PRO A 49 5.24 20.77 1.51
CA PRO A 49 4.35 20.81 2.67
C PRO A 49 5.15 21.29 3.86
N LYS A 50 4.83 22.49 4.36
CA LYS A 50 5.34 22.94 5.65
C LYS A 50 5.15 21.73 6.55
N THR A 51 6.26 21.14 6.97
CA THR A 51 6.27 20.05 7.91
C THR A 51 5.55 20.61 9.12
N LEU A 52 4.24 20.37 9.18
CA LEU A 52 3.49 20.37 10.41
C LEU A 52 4.09 19.18 11.13
N LEU A 53 5.27 19.41 11.72
CA LEU A 53 5.71 18.74 12.92
C LEU A 53 4.60 19.05 13.91
N ARG A 54 3.55 18.23 13.84
CA ARG A 54 2.60 18.11 14.91
C ARG A 54 3.47 17.66 16.06
N GLU A 55 3.79 18.59 16.96
CA GLU A 55 4.27 18.22 18.28
C GLU A 55 3.29 17.15 18.74
N PHE A 56 3.79 15.93 18.87
CA PHE A 56 3.07 14.88 19.57
C PHE A 56 2.87 15.43 20.98
N SER A 57 1.71 16.04 21.21
CA SER A 57 1.23 16.31 22.54
C SER A 57 1.02 14.93 23.13
N ALA A 58 2.04 14.45 23.83
CA ALA A 58 1.95 13.28 24.68
C ALA A 58 0.75 13.53 25.60
N GLY A 59 -0.30 12.72 25.40
CA GLY A 59 -1.26 12.50 26.47
C GLY A 59 -0.44 12.01 27.67
N ASN A 60 -0.59 12.69 28.80
CA ASN A 60 0.25 12.62 29.99
C ASN A 60 0.29 11.26 30.74
N ASP A 61 0.07 10.12 30.07
CA ASP A 61 0.05 8.79 30.71
C ASP A 61 0.97 7.74 30.03
N GLU A 62 1.73 8.11 28.99
CA GLU A 62 2.67 7.17 28.35
C GLU A 62 4.08 7.43 28.82
N ASP A 63 4.65 6.44 29.51
CA ASP A 63 6.05 6.42 29.92
C ASP A 63 6.93 6.53 28.65
N PRO A 64 7.62 7.65 28.40
CA PRO A 64 8.40 7.88 27.19
C PRO A 64 9.60 6.93 27.03
N THR A 65 9.75 5.95 27.92
CA THR A 65 10.87 5.02 28.02
C THR A 65 10.69 3.68 27.29
N VAL A 66 9.50 3.38 26.75
CA VAL A 66 9.22 2.04 26.19
C VAL A 66 9.95 1.79 24.87
N LEU A 67 9.96 2.76 23.95
CA LEU A 67 10.59 2.65 22.64
C LEU A 67 11.12 4.02 22.20
N GLU A 68 12.43 4.08 21.93
CA GLU A 68 13.00 5.13 21.10
C GLU A 68 12.82 4.73 19.63
N PRO A 69 11.95 5.42 18.87
CA PRO A 69 11.66 4.99 17.51
C PRO A 69 12.91 5.11 16.61
N PRO A 70 13.13 4.15 15.70
CA PRO A 70 14.32 4.18 14.86
C PRO A 70 14.34 5.42 13.95
N VAL A 71 15.55 5.92 13.68
CA VAL A 71 15.81 7.09 12.86
C VAL A 71 16.78 6.72 11.75
N ALA A 72 16.44 7.07 10.52
CA ALA A 72 17.32 6.86 9.38
C ALA A 72 18.64 7.64 9.54
N SER A 73 19.77 7.02 9.20
CA SER A 73 21.09 7.65 9.24
C SER A 73 21.23 8.80 8.24
N VAL A 74 20.53 8.73 7.10
CA VAL A 74 20.52 9.78 6.08
C VAL A 74 19.17 10.49 6.09
N GLN A 75 19.18 11.80 6.30
CA GLN A 75 17.98 12.64 6.47
C GLN A 75 17.82 13.73 5.38
N HIS A 76 18.53 13.62 4.25
CA HIS A 76 18.46 14.55 3.11
C HIS A 76 17.95 13.85 1.86
N SER A 77 17.51 14.61 0.84
CA SER A 77 16.88 14.02 -0.36
C SER A 77 17.75 12.93 -0.98
N VAL A 78 17.19 11.73 -1.04
CA VAL A 78 17.78 10.56 -1.70
C VAL A 78 17.35 10.45 -3.15
N ILE A 79 16.39 11.24 -3.60
CA ILE A 79 16.03 11.29 -5.02
C ILE A 79 16.74 12.46 -5.68
N ARG A 80 17.51 12.15 -6.71
CA ARG A 80 18.18 13.14 -7.58
C ARG A 80 17.17 13.77 -8.54
N GLY A 81 17.52 14.93 -9.12
CA GLY A 81 16.67 15.63 -10.08
C GLY A 81 16.34 14.86 -11.36
N ASP A 82 17.06 13.77 -11.66
CA ASP A 82 16.80 12.84 -12.76
C ASP A 82 15.99 11.60 -12.33
N GLY A 83 15.44 11.61 -11.11
CA GLY A 83 14.62 10.52 -10.55
C GLY A 83 15.43 9.34 -10.04
N VAL A 84 16.76 9.36 -10.11
CA VAL A 84 17.61 8.30 -9.55
C VAL A 84 17.56 8.33 -8.03
N ALA A 85 17.28 7.18 -7.42
CA ALA A 85 17.37 6.97 -5.98
C ALA A 85 18.83 6.68 -5.59
N TRP A 86 19.42 7.60 -4.84
CA TRP A 86 20.72 7.45 -4.20
C TRP A 86 20.58 6.48 -3.03
N THR A 87 21.06 5.26 -3.26
CA THR A 87 20.88 4.12 -2.35
C THR A 87 22.21 3.52 -1.87
N ASN A 88 23.33 4.15 -2.22
CA ASN A 88 24.68 3.59 -2.03
C ASN A 88 24.85 2.17 -2.60
N ASP A 89 24.01 1.78 -3.55
CA ASP A 89 24.04 0.49 -4.22
C ASP A 89 25.04 0.53 -5.38
N PRO A 90 26.14 -0.24 -5.32
CA PRO A 90 27.16 -0.21 -6.36
C PRO A 90 26.74 -0.94 -7.64
N ASN A 91 25.72 -1.80 -7.56
CA ASN A 91 25.40 -2.77 -8.62
C ASN A 91 24.13 -2.41 -9.38
N THR A 92 23.19 -1.70 -8.74
CA THR A 92 21.89 -1.40 -9.32
C THR A 92 21.55 0.07 -9.19
N THR A 93 21.22 0.70 -10.32
CA THR A 93 20.60 2.03 -10.31
C THR A 93 19.09 1.88 -10.18
N TRP A 94 18.53 2.44 -9.12
CA TRP A 94 17.09 2.45 -8.90
C TRP A 94 16.51 3.81 -9.26
N HIS A 95 15.39 3.82 -9.97
CA HIS A 95 14.66 5.03 -10.35
C HIS A 95 13.36 5.09 -9.58
N SER A 96 13.12 6.22 -8.90
CA SER A 96 11.80 6.54 -8.36
C SER A 96 10.86 6.80 -9.52
N VAL A 97 9.71 6.11 -9.52
CA VAL A 97 8.71 6.23 -10.57
C VAL A 97 7.35 6.59 -9.97
N GLY A 98 6.57 7.37 -10.69
CA GLY A 98 5.33 7.92 -10.18
C GLY A 98 5.62 9.01 -9.14
N ARG A 99 5.24 8.77 -7.89
CA ARG A 99 5.41 9.73 -6.81
C ARG A 99 6.75 9.53 -6.09
N HIS A 100 7.45 10.63 -5.85
CA HIS A 100 8.62 10.64 -4.98
C HIS A 100 8.23 10.40 -3.50
N PRO A 101 9.14 9.86 -2.68
CA PRO A 101 8.90 9.72 -1.25
C PRO A 101 8.62 11.08 -0.61
N ASN A 102 7.59 11.16 0.22
CA ASN A 102 7.24 12.37 0.98
C ASN A 102 8.36 12.76 1.95
N ARG A 103 9.14 11.77 2.39
CA ARG A 103 10.25 11.94 3.32
C ARG A 103 11.55 11.75 2.57
N PRO A 104 12.55 12.62 2.79
CA PRO A 104 13.81 12.54 2.07
C PRO A 104 14.72 11.39 2.54
N ALA A 105 14.42 10.75 3.67
CA ALA A 105 15.35 9.88 4.37
C ALA A 105 15.79 8.61 3.59
N CYS A 106 16.97 8.09 3.94
CA CYS A 106 17.47 6.77 3.53
C CYS A 106 17.70 5.90 4.77
N TRP A 107 17.27 4.65 4.71
CA TRP A 107 17.39 3.68 5.80
C TRP A 107 18.42 2.64 5.43
N THR A 108 19.47 2.44 6.23
CA THR A 108 20.19 1.15 6.21
C THR A 108 19.32 0.06 6.85
N TYR A 109 19.68 -1.21 6.64
CA TYR A 109 18.97 -2.31 7.30
C TYR A 109 19.06 -2.18 8.83
N GLU A 110 20.23 -1.80 9.34
CA GLU A 110 20.45 -1.60 10.78
C GLU A 110 19.69 -0.39 11.32
N ASP A 111 19.61 0.73 10.58
CA ASP A 111 18.75 1.87 10.97
C ASP A 111 17.30 1.43 11.16
N ARG A 112 16.82 0.56 10.27
CA ARG A 112 15.43 0.12 10.24
C ARG A 112 15.11 -0.90 11.33
N TYR A 113 16.00 -1.86 11.57
CA TYR A 113 15.70 -3.05 12.39
C TYR A 113 16.57 -3.23 13.62
N GLY A 114 17.67 -2.48 13.78
CA GLY A 114 18.61 -2.62 14.89
C GLY A 114 17.93 -2.51 16.26
N ALA A 115 17.03 -1.54 16.40
CA ALA A 115 16.26 -1.31 17.62
C ALA A 115 15.36 -2.51 18.03
N TYR A 116 14.98 -3.39 17.10
CA TYR A 116 14.07 -4.51 17.37
C TYR A 116 14.77 -5.84 17.59
N ARG A 117 16.10 -5.90 17.39
CA ARG A 117 16.88 -7.14 17.49
C ARG A 117 16.87 -7.71 18.89
N ASN A 118 17.04 -6.84 19.88
CA ASN A 118 17.08 -7.19 21.30
C ASN A 118 16.03 -6.36 22.06
N PRO A 119 14.74 -6.76 22.06
CA PRO A 119 13.70 -5.98 22.71
C PRO A 119 13.95 -5.93 24.22
N SER A 120 13.81 -4.74 24.79
CA SER A 120 13.81 -4.58 26.24
C SER A 120 12.59 -5.27 26.87
N PRO A 121 12.59 -5.58 28.17
CA PRO A 121 11.41 -6.10 28.85
C PRO A 121 10.17 -5.19 28.68
N ALA A 122 10.38 -3.87 28.61
CA ALA A 122 9.32 -2.91 28.37
C ALA A 122 8.74 -3.04 26.95
N MET A 123 9.59 -3.21 25.92
CA MET A 123 9.15 -3.45 24.55
C MET A 123 8.38 -4.76 24.42
N THR A 124 8.88 -5.85 25.02
CA THR A 124 8.19 -7.16 25.05
C THR A 124 6.81 -7.02 25.70
N ALA A 125 6.73 -6.34 26.84
CA ALA A 125 5.46 -6.10 27.52
C ALA A 125 4.50 -5.19 26.72
N ALA A 126 5.03 -4.25 25.93
CA ALA A 126 4.23 -3.39 25.04
C ALA A 126 3.68 -4.18 23.86
N ILE A 127 4.47 -5.09 23.27
CA ILE A 127 4.02 -6.01 22.22
C ILE A 127 2.87 -6.89 22.77
N SER A 128 3.11 -7.59 23.87
CA SER A 128 2.13 -8.55 24.42
C SER A 128 0.82 -7.90 24.87
N ARG A 129 0.85 -6.64 25.32
CA ARG A 129 -0.33 -5.91 25.80
C ARG A 129 -0.92 -4.92 24.79
N ASN A 130 -0.47 -4.95 23.54
CA ASN A 130 -0.85 -3.96 22.54
C ASN A 130 -2.38 -3.71 22.46
N ASN A 131 -3.17 -4.79 22.49
CA ASN A 131 -4.63 -4.73 22.33
C ASN A 131 -5.40 -4.50 23.64
N GLU A 132 -4.71 -4.54 24.79
CA GLU A 132 -5.34 -4.30 26.11
C GLU A 132 -5.33 -2.81 26.45
N VAL A 133 -4.23 -2.15 26.12
CA VAL A 133 -4.01 -0.72 26.42
C VAL A 133 -4.84 0.16 25.48
N ASN A 134 -5.05 -0.32 24.26
CA ASN A 134 -5.60 0.49 23.20
C ASN A 134 -7.13 0.29 23.06
N LYS A 135 -7.88 1.38 23.12
CA LYS A 135 -9.33 1.40 22.83
C LYS A 135 -9.59 1.69 21.36
N SER A 136 -8.70 1.23 20.47
CA SER A 136 -8.73 1.60 19.07
C SER A 136 -9.95 1.03 18.38
N LYS A 137 -10.50 1.83 17.46
CA LYS A 137 -11.46 1.37 16.47
C LYS A 137 -10.80 0.91 15.18
N ARG A 138 -9.46 0.89 15.14
CA ARG A 138 -8.67 0.49 13.97
C ARG A 138 -7.77 -0.68 14.34
N ALA A 139 -7.60 -1.62 13.43
CA ALA A 139 -6.66 -2.73 13.63
C ALA A 139 -5.77 -3.00 12.41
N MET A 140 -4.57 -3.49 12.67
CA MET A 140 -3.71 -4.18 11.70
C MET A 140 -3.95 -5.68 11.85
N VAL A 141 -4.46 -6.32 10.81
CA VAL A 141 -4.65 -7.78 10.72
C VAL A 141 -3.51 -8.34 9.89
N PHE A 142 -2.52 -8.92 10.56
CA PHE A 142 -1.37 -9.55 9.94
C PHE A 142 -1.70 -11.02 9.63
N ARG A 143 -1.84 -11.35 8.35
CA ARG A 143 -2.35 -12.64 7.88
C ARG A 143 -1.22 -13.63 7.63
N LEU A 144 -1.24 -14.74 8.36
CA LEU A 144 -0.26 -15.81 8.26
C LEU A 144 -0.91 -17.14 7.89
N ASP A 145 -0.12 -18.05 7.33
CA ASP A 145 -0.48 -19.46 7.14
C ASP A 145 0.55 -20.38 7.80
N SER A 146 0.30 -21.69 7.75
CA SER A 146 1.17 -22.70 8.36
C SER A 146 2.56 -22.81 7.72
N LYS A 147 2.80 -22.17 6.57
CA LYS A 147 4.09 -22.20 5.86
C LYS A 147 5.05 -21.12 6.33
N VAL A 148 4.56 -20.14 7.09
CA VAL A 148 5.40 -19.09 7.66
C VAL A 148 6.40 -19.71 8.66
N VAL A 149 7.67 -19.40 8.46
CA VAL A 149 8.84 -19.66 9.26
C VAL A 149 9.15 -18.41 10.10
N TRP A 150 9.11 -18.59 11.42
CA TRP A 150 9.45 -17.55 12.39
C TRP A 150 10.98 -17.39 12.54
N GLY A 151 11.65 -17.06 11.43
CA GLY A 151 13.08 -16.74 11.41
C GLY A 151 13.37 -15.33 11.98
N PRO A 152 14.65 -15.02 12.25
CA PRO A 152 15.04 -13.72 12.84
C PRO A 152 14.50 -12.51 12.07
N GLU A 153 14.55 -12.55 10.74
CA GLU A 153 14.08 -11.48 9.85
C GLU A 153 12.57 -11.23 9.98
N PHE A 154 11.79 -12.31 9.99
CA PHE A 154 10.34 -12.24 10.12
C PHE A 154 9.93 -11.73 11.51
N ILE A 155 10.66 -12.15 12.56
CA ILE A 155 10.47 -11.66 13.93
C ILE A 155 10.71 -10.15 14.00
N LEU A 156 11.81 -9.65 13.43
CA LEU A 156 12.14 -8.21 13.42
C LEU A 156 11.04 -7.38 12.77
N GLN A 157 10.51 -7.84 11.64
CA GLN A 157 9.43 -7.17 10.92
C GLN A 157 8.13 -7.18 11.71
N THR A 158 7.82 -8.30 12.37
CA THR A 158 6.62 -8.43 13.22
C THR A 158 6.73 -7.51 14.44
N ARG A 159 7.89 -7.44 15.10
CA ARG A 159 8.14 -6.50 16.20
C ARG A 159 7.96 -5.06 15.74
N ALA A 160 8.55 -4.71 14.59
CA ALA A 160 8.42 -3.38 14.01
C ALA A 160 6.94 -3.03 13.71
N LEU A 161 6.17 -3.95 13.12
CA LEU A 161 4.74 -3.74 12.86
C LEU A 161 3.97 -3.49 14.16
N VAL A 162 4.15 -4.34 15.18
CA VAL A 162 3.42 -4.21 16.45
C VAL A 162 3.80 -2.92 17.18
N LEU A 163 5.08 -2.61 17.28
CA LEU A 163 5.55 -1.44 18.02
C LEU A 163 5.25 -0.13 17.30
N GLU A 164 5.42 -0.08 15.98
CA GLU A 164 5.19 1.16 15.22
C GLU A 164 3.70 1.36 14.93
N ALA A 165 3.02 0.40 14.30
CA ALA A 165 1.59 0.56 14.01
C ALA A 165 0.73 0.44 15.28
N GLY A 166 1.05 -0.53 16.13
CA GLY A 166 0.27 -0.80 17.33
C GLY A 166 0.54 0.21 18.44
N TYR A 167 1.77 0.26 18.93
CA TYR A 167 2.12 1.10 20.07
C TYR A 167 2.22 2.59 19.71
N LEU A 168 2.92 2.99 18.64
CA LEU A 168 3.06 4.41 18.28
C LEU A 168 1.81 4.97 17.59
N ALA A 169 1.29 4.30 16.56
CA ALA A 169 0.13 4.77 15.79
C ALA A 169 -1.23 4.38 16.39
N LYS A 170 -1.25 3.68 17.53
CA LYS A 170 -2.46 3.29 18.27
C LYS A 170 -3.44 2.46 17.44
N TYR A 171 -2.93 1.46 16.74
CA TYR A 171 -3.76 0.37 16.21
C TYR A 171 -3.80 -0.82 17.17
N ASP A 172 -4.90 -1.56 17.16
CA ASP A 172 -4.83 -2.94 17.65
C ASP A 172 -4.07 -3.76 16.59
N VAL A 173 -3.30 -4.76 17.00
CA VAL A 173 -2.58 -5.66 16.08
C VAL A 173 -3.01 -7.08 16.37
N VAL A 174 -3.54 -7.74 15.34
CA VAL A 174 -3.99 -9.13 15.41
C VAL A 174 -3.21 -9.95 14.40
N ILE A 175 -2.52 -10.97 14.89
CA ILE A 175 -1.82 -11.95 14.06
C ILE A 175 -2.80 -13.07 13.76
N LEU A 176 -3.44 -13.01 12.59
CA LEU A 176 -4.51 -13.91 12.19
C LEU A 176 -3.93 -15.07 11.39
N VAL A 177 -3.91 -16.26 12.00
CA VAL A 177 -3.17 -17.43 11.50
C VAL A 177 -4.12 -18.53 11.01
N HIS A 178 -3.97 -18.91 9.74
CA HIS A 178 -4.67 -20.05 9.16
C HIS A 178 -3.91 -21.35 9.41
N LEU A 179 -4.44 -22.24 10.27
CA LEU A 179 -3.81 -23.53 10.59
C LEU A 179 -4.76 -24.71 10.41
N ASP A 180 -4.75 -25.33 9.23
CA ASP A 180 -5.37 -26.65 9.01
C ASP A 180 -4.41 -27.79 9.37
N LEU A 181 -3.89 -27.74 10.60
CA LEU A 181 -2.97 -28.74 11.18
C LEU A 181 -3.69 -29.56 12.26
N ASN A 182 -3.21 -30.79 12.47
CA ASN A 182 -3.57 -31.57 13.66
C ASN A 182 -2.97 -30.94 14.93
N ASP A 183 -3.44 -31.36 16.10
CA ASP A 183 -3.09 -30.72 17.37
C ASP A 183 -1.58 -30.76 17.65
N ASP A 184 -0.90 -31.89 17.40
CA ASP A 184 0.54 -32.03 17.60
C ASP A 184 1.37 -31.09 16.71
N LEU A 185 1.00 -30.96 15.43
CA LEU A 185 1.70 -30.07 14.50
C LEU A 185 1.37 -28.60 14.77
N ARG A 186 0.13 -28.31 15.18
CA ARG A 186 -0.29 -26.97 15.59
C ARG A 186 0.51 -26.50 16.80
N GLU A 187 0.62 -27.32 17.82
CA GLU A 187 1.38 -27.01 19.03
C GLU A 187 2.85 -26.74 18.70
N LYS A 188 3.47 -27.59 17.88
CA LYS A 188 4.86 -27.38 17.40
C LYS A 188 5.02 -26.11 16.57
N TRP A 189 4.00 -25.69 15.83
CA TRP A 189 4.04 -24.44 15.08
C TRP A 189 3.97 -23.23 16.03
N ILE A 190 3.06 -23.27 17.01
CA ILE A 190 2.90 -22.21 18.02
C ILE A 190 4.18 -22.05 18.86
N GLN A 191 4.82 -23.14 19.25
CA GLN A 191 6.09 -23.12 20.00
C GLN A 191 7.25 -22.44 19.27
N ARG A 192 7.16 -22.25 17.95
CA ARG A 192 8.16 -21.49 17.16
C ARG A 192 7.88 -19.99 17.16
N VAL A 193 6.66 -19.59 17.49
CA VAL A 193 6.30 -18.18 17.59
C VAL A 193 6.90 -17.62 18.88
N PRO A 194 7.62 -16.49 18.85
CA PRO A 194 8.06 -15.81 20.07
C PRO A 194 6.90 -15.53 21.03
N GLU A 195 7.12 -15.81 22.32
CA GLU A 195 6.09 -15.71 23.36
C GLU A 195 5.45 -14.33 23.43
N GLU A 196 6.20 -13.26 23.11
CA GLU A 196 5.67 -11.90 23.13
C GLU A 196 4.46 -11.70 22.21
N PHE A 197 4.33 -12.51 21.16
CA PHE A 197 3.26 -12.42 20.17
C PHE A 197 2.05 -13.29 20.46
N HIS A 198 2.16 -14.27 21.36
CA HIS A 198 1.07 -15.22 21.63
C HIS A 198 -0.26 -14.53 21.98
N PRO A 199 -0.30 -13.46 22.81
CA PRO A 199 -1.55 -12.76 23.12
C PRO A 199 -2.21 -12.06 21.92
N LEU A 200 -1.44 -11.80 20.85
CA LEU A 200 -1.92 -11.15 19.63
C LEU A 200 -2.45 -12.14 18.60
N MET A 201 -2.22 -13.44 18.80
CA MET A 201 -2.57 -14.48 17.86
C MET A 201 -4.06 -14.83 17.91
N GLN A 202 -4.67 -14.91 16.73
CA GLN A 202 -5.99 -15.53 16.54
C GLN A 202 -5.86 -16.62 15.49
N ILE A 203 -6.09 -17.87 15.89
CA ILE A 203 -5.99 -19.02 15.00
C ILE A 203 -7.37 -19.36 14.46
N PHE A 204 -7.43 -19.68 13.17
CA PHE A 204 -8.65 -20.19 12.52
C PHE A 204 -8.31 -21.29 11.51
N THR A 205 -9.33 -22.05 11.12
CA THR A 205 -9.26 -23.15 10.16
C THR A 205 -10.16 -22.90 8.96
N THR A 206 -9.95 -23.65 7.87
CA THR A 206 -10.88 -23.71 6.74
C THR A 206 -12.29 -24.11 7.19
N LYS A 207 -12.39 -24.97 8.21
CA LYS A 207 -13.68 -25.39 8.79
C LYS A 207 -14.39 -24.21 9.46
N ASP A 208 -13.68 -23.35 10.16
CA ASP A 208 -14.27 -22.17 10.81
C ASP A 208 -14.88 -21.20 9.79
N VAL A 209 -14.18 -20.96 8.67
CA VAL A 209 -14.69 -20.15 7.56
C VAL A 209 -15.94 -20.80 6.96
N ARG A 210 -15.90 -22.10 6.65
CA ARG A 210 -17.05 -22.84 6.11
C ARG A 210 -18.27 -22.81 7.03
N ASN A 211 -18.06 -22.93 8.34
CA ASN A 211 -19.14 -22.87 9.33
C ASN A 211 -19.75 -21.47 9.46
N TRP A 212 -18.96 -20.42 9.22
CA TRP A 212 -19.44 -19.04 9.24
C TRP A 212 -20.22 -18.67 7.97
N LEU A 213 -19.86 -19.26 6.83
CA LEU A 213 -20.49 -19.01 5.55
C LEU A 213 -21.89 -19.65 5.44
N PRO A 214 -22.85 -18.99 4.76
CA PRO A 214 -24.09 -19.64 4.39
C PRO A 214 -23.85 -20.83 3.47
N ALA A 215 -24.61 -21.92 3.64
CA ALA A 215 -24.39 -23.21 2.98
C ALA A 215 -24.29 -23.15 1.44
N LYS A 216 -24.96 -22.19 0.80
CA LYS A 216 -24.96 -22.00 -0.65
C LYS A 216 -23.75 -21.21 -1.19
N THR A 217 -22.91 -20.67 -0.32
CA THR A 217 -21.80 -19.81 -0.72
C THR A 217 -20.65 -20.66 -1.22
N ARG A 218 -20.22 -20.43 -2.46
CA ARG A 218 -19.04 -21.08 -3.02
C ARG A 218 -17.80 -20.65 -2.22
N PHE A 219 -17.02 -21.62 -1.74
CA PHE A 219 -15.73 -21.36 -1.08
C PHE A 219 -14.66 -22.29 -1.65
N LYS A 220 -13.64 -21.70 -2.29
CA LYS A 220 -12.56 -22.42 -2.96
C LYS A 220 -11.40 -22.69 -2.00
N SER A 221 -10.77 -21.63 -1.51
CA SER A 221 -9.67 -21.71 -0.55
C SER A 221 -9.50 -20.37 0.17
N VAL A 222 -8.82 -20.39 1.32
CA VAL A 222 -8.39 -19.16 2.02
C VAL A 222 -7.45 -18.33 1.14
N LEU A 223 -6.57 -18.97 0.38
CA LEU A 223 -5.62 -18.29 -0.51
C LEU A 223 -6.32 -17.44 -1.57
N GLU A 224 -7.35 -17.98 -2.20
CA GLU A 224 -8.05 -17.30 -3.30
C GLU A 224 -9.17 -16.36 -2.83
N GLN A 225 -9.64 -16.55 -1.60
CA GLN A 225 -10.81 -15.85 -1.06
C GLN A 225 -10.53 -15.38 0.37
N ASN A 226 -9.35 -14.80 0.58
CA ASN A 226 -8.88 -14.34 1.90
C ASN A 226 -9.78 -13.25 2.51
N HIS A 227 -10.60 -12.57 1.69
CA HIS A 227 -11.56 -11.56 2.13
C HIS A 227 -12.63 -12.12 3.04
N LEU A 228 -13.00 -13.39 2.87
CA LEU A 228 -13.95 -14.06 3.75
C LEU A 228 -13.44 -14.12 5.19
N VAL A 229 -12.13 -14.33 5.37
CA VAL A 229 -11.50 -14.40 6.69
C VAL A 229 -11.56 -13.03 7.37
N ILE A 230 -11.29 -11.96 6.64
CA ILE A 230 -11.37 -10.60 7.19
C ILE A 230 -12.83 -10.18 7.43
N GLN A 231 -13.79 -10.59 6.58
CA GLN A 231 -15.22 -10.39 6.84
C GLN A 231 -15.65 -11.11 8.12
N MET A 232 -15.23 -12.37 8.30
CA MET A 232 -15.48 -13.14 9.52
C MET A 232 -14.84 -12.48 10.74
N PHE A 233 -13.60 -12.01 10.63
CA PHE A 233 -12.90 -11.28 11.68
C PHE A 233 -13.66 -10.03 12.10
N MET A 234 -14.03 -9.17 11.14
CA MET A 234 -14.78 -7.95 11.42
C MET A 234 -16.17 -8.23 12.00
N ALA A 235 -16.85 -9.29 11.53
CA ALA A 235 -18.14 -9.70 12.07
C ALA A 235 -18.05 -10.17 13.54
N ARG A 236 -16.92 -10.77 13.95
CA ARG A 236 -16.67 -11.18 15.33
C ARG A 236 -16.13 -10.05 16.21
N ASN A 237 -15.59 -8.99 15.61
CA ASN A 237 -14.96 -7.88 16.32
C ASN A 237 -15.64 -6.55 15.97
N GLN A 238 -16.88 -6.38 16.46
CA GLN A 238 -17.73 -5.21 16.15
C GLN A 238 -17.18 -3.86 16.60
N LYS A 239 -16.14 -3.84 17.45
CA LYS A 239 -15.48 -2.60 17.88
C LYS A 239 -14.70 -1.91 16.76
N TYR A 240 -14.26 -2.65 15.73
CA TYR A 240 -13.43 -2.10 14.66
C TYR A 240 -14.29 -1.48 13.56
N GLU A 241 -13.96 -0.24 13.22
CA GLU A 241 -14.56 0.52 12.11
C GLU A 241 -13.69 0.45 10.85
N PHE A 242 -12.39 0.17 11.00
CA PHE A 242 -11.44 0.07 9.88
C PHE A 242 -10.31 -0.92 10.18
N VAL A 243 -9.89 -1.71 9.21
CA VAL A 243 -8.76 -2.64 9.38
C VAL A 243 -7.82 -2.61 8.19
N TYR A 244 -6.51 -2.63 8.45
CA TYR A 244 -5.54 -3.02 7.44
C TYR A 244 -5.41 -4.53 7.44
N SER A 245 -5.41 -5.15 6.26
CA SER A 245 -5.07 -6.55 6.02
C SER A 245 -3.69 -6.59 5.39
N VAL A 246 -2.74 -7.24 6.06
CA VAL A 246 -1.31 -7.26 5.69
C VAL A 246 -0.88 -8.69 5.40
N GLU A 247 -0.25 -8.95 4.26
CA GLU A 247 0.36 -10.25 3.94
C GLU A 247 1.74 -10.45 4.56
N ALA A 248 2.05 -11.72 4.86
CA ALA A 248 3.30 -12.14 5.46
C ALA A 248 4.54 -11.75 4.64
N ASP A 249 4.45 -11.66 3.31
CA ASP A 249 5.55 -11.38 2.39
C ASP A 249 5.64 -9.90 1.95
N LEU A 250 4.85 -9.02 2.57
CA LEU A 250 5.00 -7.57 2.45
C LEU A 250 6.09 -7.06 3.39
N ARG A 251 6.88 -6.07 2.94
CA ARG A 251 7.81 -5.34 3.79
C ARG A 251 7.62 -3.84 3.67
N LEU A 252 8.01 -3.13 4.73
CA LEU A 252 8.12 -1.67 4.74
C LEU A 252 9.55 -1.27 5.10
N ILE A 253 10.24 -0.66 4.13
CA ILE A 253 11.43 0.15 4.40
C ILE A 253 10.94 1.53 4.87
N GLY A 254 11.39 1.96 6.04
CA GLY A 254 10.79 3.07 6.79
C GLY A 254 9.83 2.59 7.88
N ARG A 255 9.17 3.52 8.56
CA ARG A 255 8.36 3.23 9.75
C ARG A 255 6.87 3.17 9.46
N TRP A 256 6.16 2.23 10.09
CA TRP A 256 4.72 2.05 9.91
C TRP A 256 3.90 3.22 10.41
N ASP A 257 4.23 3.80 11.56
CA ASP A 257 3.48 4.94 12.11
C ASP A 257 3.53 6.16 11.19
N VAL A 258 4.72 6.46 10.65
CA VAL A 258 4.92 7.54 9.68
C VAL A 258 4.19 7.25 8.37
N PHE A 259 4.29 6.01 7.88
CA PHE A 259 3.61 5.60 6.65
C PHE A 259 2.09 5.71 6.77
N LEU A 260 1.51 5.26 7.89
CA LEU A 260 0.08 5.34 8.16
C LEU A 260 -0.41 6.79 8.32
N ASP A 261 0.39 7.65 8.97
CA ASP A 261 0.09 9.09 9.06
C ASP A 261 0.10 9.77 7.69
N ASP A 262 1.10 9.48 6.84
CA ASP A 262 1.17 10.01 5.47
C ASP A 262 -0.07 9.60 4.64
N VAL A 263 -0.56 8.35 4.79
CA VAL A 263 -1.80 7.87 4.15
C VAL A 263 -3.02 8.65 4.64
N ASP A 264 -3.17 8.80 5.96
CA ASP A 264 -4.32 9.49 6.57
C ASP A 264 -4.35 10.98 6.20
N LEU A 265 -3.19 11.64 6.19
CA LEU A 265 -3.03 13.04 5.80
C LEU A 265 -3.43 13.27 4.34
N GLU A 266 -3.01 12.38 3.44
CA GLU A 266 -3.36 12.49 2.03
C GLU A 266 -4.83 12.24 1.78
N TYR A 267 -5.40 11.20 2.41
CA TYR A 267 -6.84 10.98 2.31
C TYR A 267 -7.64 12.19 2.82
N ALA A 268 -7.22 12.78 3.95
CA ALA A 268 -7.83 13.99 4.48
C ALA A 268 -7.73 15.18 3.52
N HIS A 269 -6.60 15.34 2.83
CA HIS A 269 -6.43 16.35 1.78
C HIS A 269 -7.43 16.15 0.64
N HIS A 270 -7.57 14.93 0.11
CA HIS A 270 -8.53 14.65 -0.95
C HIS A 270 -9.98 14.82 -0.50
N ARG A 271 -10.31 14.41 0.72
CA ARG A 271 -11.64 14.62 1.30
C ARG A 271 -11.99 16.10 1.42
N ALA A 272 -11.01 16.97 1.70
CA ALA A 272 -11.22 18.42 1.75
C ALA A 272 -11.48 19.04 0.36
N LEU A 273 -11.05 18.37 -0.71
CA LEU A 273 -11.21 18.79 -2.11
C LEU A 273 -12.31 18.01 -2.85
N LYS A 274 -13.13 17.25 -2.12
CA LYS A 274 -14.21 16.45 -2.71
C LYS A 274 -15.23 17.33 -3.43
N GLU A 275 -15.81 16.80 -4.49
CA GLU A 275 -16.92 17.46 -5.17
C GLU A 275 -18.23 17.34 -4.38
N ALA A 276 -19.20 18.20 -4.69
CA ALA A 276 -20.46 18.30 -3.95
C ALA A 276 -21.30 17.01 -4.01
N ASP A 277 -21.14 16.22 -5.07
CA ASP A 277 -21.82 14.94 -5.27
C ASP A 277 -21.09 13.73 -4.66
N GLN A 278 -19.90 13.96 -4.09
CA GLN A 278 -19.07 12.90 -3.49
C GLN A 278 -19.31 12.73 -1.99
N GLU A 279 -19.61 11.49 -1.61
CA GLU A 279 -19.66 11.05 -0.23
C GLU A 279 -18.34 10.38 0.15
N MET A 280 -17.41 11.16 0.72
CA MET A 280 -16.14 10.67 1.25
C MET A 280 -16.17 10.64 2.79
N PRO A 281 -16.20 9.45 3.42
CA PRO A 281 -16.25 9.30 4.88
C PRO A 281 -14.95 9.71 5.59
N ALA A 282 -14.91 9.57 6.92
CA ALA A 282 -13.74 9.92 7.72
C ALA A 282 -12.49 9.09 7.37
N VAL A 283 -12.72 7.82 7.03
CA VAL A 283 -11.76 6.85 6.49
C VAL A 283 -12.32 6.33 5.17
N PRO A 284 -11.49 5.94 4.19
CA PRO A 284 -11.99 5.36 2.94
C PRO A 284 -12.67 4.02 3.22
N ASP A 285 -13.56 3.59 2.32
CA ASP A 285 -14.17 2.27 2.43
C ASP A 285 -13.21 1.16 2.01
N LEU A 286 -12.48 1.41 0.93
CA LEU A 286 -11.40 0.57 0.44
C LEU A 286 -10.15 1.44 0.24
N LEU A 287 -9.04 1.08 0.87
CA LEU A 287 -7.73 1.66 0.65
C LEU A 287 -6.85 0.63 -0.07
N THR A 288 -6.29 1.03 -1.21
CA THR A 288 -5.39 0.20 -2.02
C THR A 288 -4.04 0.88 -2.23
N PHE A 289 -3.03 0.05 -2.52
CA PHE A 289 -1.66 0.49 -2.84
C PHE A 289 -1.24 0.08 -4.27
N GLU A 290 -2.16 -0.53 -5.03
CA GLU A 290 -2.15 -0.55 -6.49
C GLU A 290 -3.40 0.19 -6.99
N SER A 291 -3.27 0.96 -8.06
CA SER A 291 -4.41 1.62 -8.70
C SER A 291 -5.44 0.58 -9.13
N PRO A 292 -6.71 0.71 -8.71
CA PRO A 292 -7.79 -0.11 -9.24
C PRO A 292 -7.86 0.03 -10.77
N ARG A 293 -8.14 -1.08 -11.45
CA ARG A 293 -8.21 -1.15 -12.91
C ARG A 293 -9.19 -2.21 -13.37
N ARG A 294 -9.52 -2.24 -14.66
CA ARG A 294 -10.23 -3.39 -15.24
C ARG A 294 -9.37 -4.66 -15.15
N PRO A 295 -9.96 -5.84 -14.91
CA PRO A 295 -9.24 -7.10 -14.97
C PRO A 295 -8.67 -7.33 -16.37
N ARG A 296 -7.65 -8.19 -16.48
CA ARG A 296 -7.07 -8.57 -17.78
C ARG A 296 -7.96 -9.65 -18.41
N ASP A 297 -8.14 -9.60 -19.73
CA ASP A 297 -9.00 -10.55 -20.47
C ASP A 297 -8.63 -12.02 -20.28
N GLN A 298 -7.36 -12.33 -19.98
CA GLN A 298 -6.84 -13.70 -19.79
C GLN A 298 -6.32 -13.95 -18.38
N TRP A 299 -7.04 -13.46 -17.37
CA TRP A 299 -6.63 -13.68 -15.99
C TRP A 299 -7.23 -14.98 -15.44
N PRO A 300 -6.43 -16.01 -15.09
CA PRO A 300 -6.93 -17.33 -14.71
C PRO A 300 -7.79 -17.34 -13.43
N TRP A 301 -7.75 -16.27 -12.65
CA TRP A 301 -8.57 -16.11 -11.45
C TRP A 301 -9.94 -15.49 -11.74
N LEU A 302 -10.16 -14.99 -12.95
CA LEU A 302 -11.39 -14.31 -13.34
C LEU A 302 -12.50 -15.33 -13.63
N GLU A 303 -13.56 -15.30 -12.83
CA GLU A 303 -14.68 -16.24 -12.92
C GLU A 303 -15.85 -15.60 -13.69
N ASP A 304 -16.32 -16.26 -14.75
CA ASP A 304 -17.34 -15.70 -15.67
C ASP A 304 -18.66 -15.33 -14.97
N ASP A 305 -19.09 -16.14 -14.01
CA ASP A 305 -20.30 -15.90 -13.22
C ASP A 305 -20.18 -14.64 -12.35
N CYS A 306 -19.01 -14.44 -11.74
CA CYS A 306 -18.69 -13.24 -10.99
C CYS A 306 -18.61 -11.99 -11.89
N VAL A 307 -17.95 -12.09 -13.04
CA VAL A 307 -17.88 -10.97 -13.99
C VAL A 307 -19.27 -10.59 -14.49
N ALA A 308 -20.10 -11.58 -14.82
CA ALA A 308 -21.49 -11.36 -15.21
C ALA A 308 -22.29 -10.66 -14.10
N HIS A 309 -22.09 -11.06 -12.82
CA HIS A 309 -22.74 -10.42 -11.68
C HIS A 309 -22.42 -8.91 -11.57
N PHE A 310 -21.16 -8.54 -11.81
CA PHE A 310 -20.75 -7.14 -11.79
C PHE A 310 -21.12 -6.38 -13.08
N GLY A 311 -21.82 -7.00 -14.03
CA GLY A 311 -22.24 -6.35 -15.27
C GLY A 311 -21.13 -6.29 -16.34
N GLY A 312 -20.25 -7.29 -16.36
CA GLY A 312 -19.18 -7.43 -17.35
C GLY A 312 -17.82 -6.90 -16.91
N ALA A 313 -16.80 -7.16 -17.73
CA ALA A 313 -15.41 -6.77 -17.45
C ALA A 313 -15.24 -5.24 -17.30
N ASP A 314 -16.05 -4.45 -18.02
CA ASP A 314 -16.03 -2.99 -17.95
C ASP A 314 -16.48 -2.43 -16.60
N ASN A 315 -17.26 -3.19 -15.83
CA ASN A 315 -17.75 -2.85 -14.50
C ASN A 315 -17.04 -3.61 -13.38
N THR A 316 -16.10 -4.51 -13.73
CA THR A 316 -15.25 -5.23 -12.79
C THR A 316 -13.99 -4.41 -12.52
N ARG A 317 -13.54 -4.37 -11.27
CA ARG A 317 -12.31 -3.70 -10.84
C ARG A 317 -11.40 -4.70 -10.14
N ALA A 318 -10.10 -4.58 -10.35
CA ALA A 318 -9.07 -5.43 -9.77
C ALA A 318 -7.90 -4.56 -9.24
N ALA A 319 -7.32 -4.99 -8.13
CA ALA A 319 -6.11 -4.43 -7.55
C ALA A 319 -5.38 -5.50 -6.73
N LEU A 320 -4.05 -5.41 -6.64
CA LEU A 320 -3.22 -6.29 -5.81
C LEU A 320 -3.60 -6.16 -4.32
N GLY A 321 -3.90 -7.29 -3.68
CA GLY A 321 -4.49 -7.32 -2.33
C GLY A 321 -3.57 -7.71 -1.18
N VAL A 322 -2.31 -7.30 -1.25
CA VAL A 322 -1.24 -7.69 -0.30
C VAL A 322 -1.17 -6.77 0.92
N LEU A 323 -1.57 -5.51 0.73
CA LEU A 323 -1.91 -4.55 1.78
C LEU A 323 -3.19 -3.86 1.36
N TRP A 324 -4.24 -3.95 2.17
CA TRP A 324 -5.49 -3.22 1.93
C TRP A 324 -6.06 -2.69 3.23
N GLY A 325 -6.71 -1.52 3.19
CA GLY A 325 -7.49 -1.01 4.31
C GLY A 325 -8.98 -1.11 4.03
N TRP A 326 -9.76 -1.72 4.91
CA TRP A 326 -11.18 -1.97 4.74
C TRP A 326 -12.01 -1.36 5.86
N SER A 327 -13.01 -0.55 5.50
CA SER A 327 -14.00 -0.07 6.46
C SER A 327 -15.02 -1.16 6.83
N ARG A 328 -15.76 -0.90 7.90
CA ARG A 328 -16.94 -1.69 8.25
C ARG A 328 -17.99 -1.71 7.14
N ARG A 329 -18.27 -0.55 6.52
CA ARG A 329 -19.21 -0.44 5.38
C ARG A 329 -18.78 -1.34 4.22
N MET A 330 -17.49 -1.35 3.91
CA MET A 330 -16.94 -2.17 2.83
C MET A 330 -17.11 -3.67 3.10
N THR A 331 -16.72 -4.09 4.30
CA THR A 331 -16.85 -5.50 4.71
C THR A 331 -18.30 -5.94 4.87
N ASP A 332 -19.21 -5.07 5.28
CA ASP A 332 -20.65 -5.34 5.31
C ASP A 332 -21.25 -5.45 3.90
N ALA A 333 -20.83 -4.59 2.97
CA ALA A 333 -21.25 -4.67 1.57
C ALA A 333 -20.83 -5.99 0.92
N MET A 334 -19.57 -6.39 1.11
CA MET A 334 -19.10 -7.72 0.69
C MET A 334 -19.91 -8.84 1.36
N THR A 335 -20.18 -8.74 2.66
CA THR A 335 -20.88 -9.78 3.42
C THR A 335 -22.32 -9.98 2.93
N LYS A 336 -23.01 -8.89 2.57
CA LYS A 336 -24.35 -8.98 1.95
C LYS A 336 -24.34 -9.75 0.63
N LEU A 337 -23.29 -9.59 -0.18
CA LEU A 337 -23.14 -10.34 -1.44
C LEU A 337 -22.76 -11.80 -1.19
N THR A 338 -21.82 -12.05 -0.27
CA THR A 338 -21.47 -13.40 0.21
C THR A 338 -22.71 -14.13 0.71
N GLN A 339 -23.58 -13.48 1.48
CA GLN A 339 -24.83 -14.06 1.98
C GLN A 339 -25.82 -14.45 0.87
N ARG A 340 -25.73 -13.81 -0.30
CA ARG A 340 -26.51 -14.15 -1.48
C ARG A 340 -25.90 -15.31 -2.28
N GLY A 341 -24.69 -15.74 -1.93
CA GLY A 341 -23.93 -16.79 -2.60
C GLY A 341 -22.87 -16.28 -3.57
N ILE A 342 -22.68 -14.95 -3.65
CA ILE A 342 -21.71 -14.33 -4.55
C ILE A 342 -20.38 -14.19 -3.80
N ASN A 343 -19.38 -14.93 -4.27
CA ASN A 343 -18.05 -14.92 -3.68
C ASN A 343 -17.00 -15.23 -4.75
N CYS A 344 -16.14 -14.26 -5.01
CA CYS A 344 -15.22 -14.26 -6.14
C CYS A 344 -13.76 -14.25 -5.66
N TYR A 345 -12.79 -14.33 -6.58
CA TYR A 345 -11.38 -14.12 -6.22
C TYR A 345 -11.15 -12.74 -5.60
N TYR A 346 -10.39 -12.71 -4.50
CA TYR A 346 -10.32 -11.55 -3.60
C TYR A 346 -9.83 -10.26 -4.29
N GLU A 347 -8.84 -10.34 -5.17
CA GLU A 347 -8.20 -9.18 -5.82
C GLU A 347 -9.13 -8.38 -6.75
N TYR A 348 -10.23 -8.96 -7.22
CA TYR A 348 -11.27 -8.20 -7.92
C TYR A 348 -12.59 -8.15 -7.18
N PHE A 349 -12.84 -8.99 -6.18
CA PHE A 349 -14.09 -8.94 -5.43
C PHE A 349 -14.23 -7.61 -4.69
N ALA A 350 -13.28 -7.26 -3.81
CA ALA A 350 -13.36 -6.05 -3.02
C ALA A 350 -13.42 -4.77 -3.89
N PRO A 351 -12.52 -4.55 -4.88
CA PRO A 351 -12.61 -3.36 -5.72
C PRO A 351 -13.91 -3.29 -6.54
N SER A 352 -14.43 -4.42 -7.03
CA SER A 352 -15.69 -4.43 -7.81
C SER A 352 -16.90 -4.11 -6.95
N VAL A 353 -16.94 -4.64 -5.73
CA VAL A 353 -17.99 -4.31 -4.75
C VAL A 353 -17.95 -2.82 -4.41
N ALA A 354 -16.75 -2.27 -4.16
CA ALA A 354 -16.61 -0.85 -3.86
C ALA A 354 -17.13 0.03 -5.00
N TYR A 355 -16.75 -0.29 -6.25
CA TYR A 355 -17.22 0.41 -7.44
C TYR A 355 -18.75 0.32 -7.61
N GLN A 356 -19.32 -0.88 -7.58
CA GLN A 356 -20.74 -1.10 -7.82
C GLN A 356 -21.63 -0.47 -6.73
N GLN A 357 -21.16 -0.45 -5.48
CA GLN A 357 -21.89 0.10 -4.35
C GLN A 357 -21.60 1.58 -4.12
N SER A 358 -20.85 2.24 -5.01
CA SER A 358 -20.41 3.63 -4.84
C SER A 358 -19.74 3.87 -3.48
N LEU A 359 -18.92 2.93 -3.01
CA LEU A 359 -18.10 3.10 -1.82
C LEU A 359 -16.83 3.86 -2.18
N THR A 360 -16.24 4.56 -1.21
CA THR A 360 -15.02 5.35 -1.46
C THR A 360 -13.81 4.43 -1.57
N THR A 361 -13.20 4.35 -2.76
CA THR A 361 -11.90 3.71 -2.95
C THR A 361 -10.80 4.77 -3.00
N PHE A 362 -9.86 4.71 -2.05
CA PHE A 362 -8.66 5.54 -2.05
C PHE A 362 -7.45 4.71 -2.45
N PHE A 363 -6.81 5.08 -3.56
CA PHE A 363 -5.52 4.55 -3.94
C PHE A 363 -4.44 5.45 -3.35
N TYR A 364 -3.67 4.97 -2.37
CA TYR A 364 -2.51 5.71 -1.89
C TYR A 364 -1.31 5.39 -2.79
N GLN A 365 -0.85 6.39 -3.53
CA GLN A 365 0.30 6.25 -4.40
C GLN A 365 1.59 6.34 -3.60
N HIS A 366 2.01 5.19 -3.07
CA HIS A 366 3.30 5.07 -2.41
C HIS A 366 4.45 5.12 -3.45
N PRO A 367 5.67 5.47 -3.01
CA PRO A 367 6.84 5.46 -3.90
C PRO A 367 7.14 4.06 -4.42
N LEU A 368 7.47 3.99 -5.71
CA LEU A 368 7.89 2.78 -6.40
C LEU A 368 9.30 2.98 -6.94
N TYR A 369 10.10 1.91 -6.87
CA TYR A 369 11.46 1.92 -7.41
C TYR A 369 11.64 0.81 -8.43
N CYS A 370 12.22 1.14 -9.59
CA CYS A 370 12.45 0.18 -10.66
C CYS A 370 13.90 0.28 -11.13
N PRO A 371 14.51 -0.82 -11.58
CA PRO A 371 15.90 -0.82 -12.08
C PRO A 371 16.02 -0.19 -13.48
N GLN A 372 14.90 0.09 -14.14
CA GLN A 372 14.83 0.69 -15.48
C GLN A 372 14.22 2.09 -15.40
N THR A 373 14.76 3.02 -16.21
CA THR A 373 14.31 4.43 -16.29
C THR A 373 12.89 4.61 -16.82
N ARG A 374 12.39 3.65 -17.59
CA ARG A 374 11.02 3.62 -18.09
C ARG A 374 10.33 2.41 -17.49
N PRO A 375 9.56 2.56 -16.40
CA PRO A 375 8.72 1.47 -15.95
C PRO A 375 7.79 1.11 -17.11
N SER A 376 7.47 -0.18 -17.26
CA SER A 376 6.30 -0.52 -18.05
C SER A 376 5.11 0.20 -17.42
N GLY A 377 4.58 1.22 -18.10
CA GLY A 377 3.40 1.92 -17.66
C GLY A 377 2.18 1.10 -18.06
N ARG A 378 1.19 1.06 -17.17
CA ARG A 378 -0.16 0.70 -17.60
C ARG A 378 -1.01 1.95 -17.50
N ASN A 379 -1.82 2.17 -18.54
CA ASN A 379 -2.79 3.24 -18.51
C ASN A 379 -3.68 3.02 -17.28
N THR A 380 -3.86 4.08 -16.51
CA THR A 380 -4.86 4.11 -15.47
C THR A 380 -6.25 4.05 -16.07
N MET A 381 -7.25 3.82 -15.24
CA MET A 381 -8.62 4.00 -15.69
C MET A 381 -8.83 5.46 -16.05
N LYS A 382 -9.51 5.71 -17.17
CA LYS A 382 -10.02 7.06 -17.45
C LYS A 382 -10.96 7.50 -16.32
N PRO A 383 -11.14 8.82 -16.10
CA PRO A 383 -12.02 9.33 -15.05
C PRO A 383 -13.43 8.71 -15.05
N GLU A 384 -13.98 8.39 -16.22
CA GLU A 384 -15.32 7.78 -16.34
C GLU A 384 -15.37 6.33 -15.83
N GLY A 385 -14.22 5.69 -15.65
CA GLY A 385 -14.09 4.36 -15.07
C GLY A 385 -13.94 4.34 -13.55
N TRP A 386 -13.81 5.51 -12.90
CA TRP A 386 -13.65 5.61 -11.46
C TRP A 386 -14.99 5.46 -10.73
N GLY A 387 -14.94 5.02 -9.47
CA GLY A 387 -16.11 5.01 -8.61
C GLY A 387 -16.58 6.44 -8.34
N LYS A 388 -17.91 6.62 -8.19
CA LYS A 388 -18.54 7.92 -7.95
C LYS A 388 -17.85 8.73 -6.84
N ASN A 389 -17.51 8.05 -5.74
CA ASN A 389 -16.97 8.65 -4.52
C ASN A 389 -15.44 8.57 -4.43
N ASP A 390 -14.76 8.10 -5.47
CA ASP A 390 -13.30 7.97 -5.47
C ASP A 390 -12.63 9.35 -5.57
N PRO A 391 -11.48 9.57 -4.90
CA PRO A 391 -10.70 10.79 -5.06
C PRO A 391 -10.28 11.04 -6.52
N ARG A 392 -10.81 12.12 -7.12
CA ARG A 392 -10.58 12.42 -8.54
C ARG A 392 -9.20 13.04 -8.84
N LEU A 393 -8.50 13.49 -7.80
CA LEU A 393 -7.19 14.12 -7.91
C LEU A 393 -6.02 13.13 -7.78
N VAL A 394 -6.29 11.84 -7.55
CA VAL A 394 -5.28 10.87 -7.13
C VAL A 394 -4.85 9.96 -8.26
N GLN A 395 -4.75 10.40 -9.51
CA GLN A 395 -4.25 9.52 -10.57
C GLN A 395 -3.46 10.24 -11.65
N TYR A 396 -2.30 9.67 -11.97
CA TYR A 396 -1.55 9.95 -13.19
C TYR A 396 -2.18 9.19 -14.36
N ASP A 397 -1.92 9.63 -15.59
CA ASP A 397 -2.34 8.92 -16.82
C ASP A 397 -1.74 7.50 -16.93
N GLN A 398 -0.64 7.24 -16.22
CA GLN A 398 0.06 5.96 -16.19
C GLN A 398 0.51 5.60 -14.77
N VAL A 399 0.24 4.35 -14.38
CA VAL A 399 0.75 3.77 -13.13
C VAL A 399 1.92 2.86 -13.45
N PRO A 400 3.08 3.05 -12.78
CA PRO A 400 4.22 2.16 -12.92
C PRO A 400 3.90 0.74 -12.47
N VAL A 401 4.34 -0.27 -13.23
CA VAL A 401 4.29 -1.69 -12.82
C VAL A 401 5.65 -2.36 -13.00
N GLY A 402 5.86 -3.53 -12.36
CA GLY A 402 7.11 -4.28 -12.45
C GLY A 402 8.24 -3.69 -11.60
N CYS A 403 7.90 -3.19 -10.42
CA CYS A 403 8.80 -2.44 -9.53
C CYS A 403 8.78 -3.07 -8.13
N THR A 404 9.21 -2.34 -7.10
CA THR A 404 9.25 -2.82 -5.71
C THR A 404 7.93 -3.36 -5.15
N TYR A 405 6.78 -3.05 -5.74
CA TYR A 405 5.48 -3.57 -5.33
C TYR A 405 4.76 -4.20 -6.53
N PHE A 406 4.74 -5.53 -6.57
CA PHE A 406 4.17 -6.30 -7.68
C PHE A 406 3.80 -7.72 -7.24
N TYR A 407 3.13 -8.54 -8.05
CA TYR A 407 2.72 -9.90 -7.64
C TYR A 407 3.80 -10.97 -7.83
N VAL A 408 4.91 -10.65 -8.51
CA VAL A 408 6.07 -11.55 -8.67
C VAL A 408 7.32 -10.97 -8.01
N ASN A 409 8.13 -11.84 -7.41
CA ASN A 409 9.31 -11.49 -6.63
C ASN A 409 10.51 -11.01 -7.48
N THR A 410 10.51 -11.25 -8.80
CA THR A 410 11.65 -10.96 -9.68
C THR A 410 12.08 -9.49 -9.68
N HIS A 411 11.20 -8.57 -9.30
CA HIS A 411 11.49 -7.13 -9.28
C HIS A 411 11.76 -6.58 -7.88
N SER A 412 11.04 -7.09 -6.88
CA SER A 412 11.05 -6.61 -5.50
C SER A 412 12.05 -7.33 -4.61
N GLN A 413 12.29 -8.62 -4.84
CA GLN A 413 13.25 -9.42 -4.07
C GLN A 413 14.68 -8.84 -4.13
N PRO A 414 15.25 -8.51 -5.32
CA PRO A 414 16.62 -8.01 -5.38
C PRO A 414 16.78 -6.66 -4.66
N PHE A 415 15.75 -5.82 -4.69
CA PHE A 415 15.74 -4.54 -3.97
C PHE A 415 15.94 -4.73 -2.47
N TRP A 416 15.28 -5.75 -1.91
CA TRP A 416 15.34 -6.14 -0.50
C TRP A 416 16.64 -6.87 -0.14
N GLU A 417 16.99 -7.94 -0.87
CA GLU A 417 18.15 -8.78 -0.57
C GLU A 417 19.46 -8.00 -0.59
N GLN A 418 19.64 -7.08 -1.55
CA GLN A 418 20.82 -6.23 -1.60
C GLN A 418 20.90 -5.28 -0.40
N TRP A 419 19.76 -4.76 0.05
CA TRP A 419 19.69 -3.87 1.20
C TRP A 419 19.92 -4.61 2.53
N HIS A 420 19.45 -5.85 2.63
CA HIS A 420 19.69 -6.71 3.79
C HIS A 420 21.14 -7.18 3.88
N SER A 421 21.74 -7.58 2.74
CA SER A 421 23.06 -8.21 2.71
C SER A 421 24.24 -7.24 2.79
N ASP A 422 24.07 -5.98 2.41
CA ASP A 422 25.12 -4.96 2.45
C ASP A 422 24.76 -3.84 3.45
N PRO A 423 25.46 -3.75 4.60
CA PRO A 423 25.16 -2.74 5.63
C PRO A 423 25.44 -1.30 5.18
N THR A 424 26.16 -1.09 4.06
CA THR A 424 26.44 0.24 3.51
C THR A 424 25.33 0.75 2.58
N VAL A 425 24.49 -0.17 2.09
CA VAL A 425 23.34 0.16 1.24
C VAL A 425 22.24 0.75 2.09
N CYS A 426 21.67 1.86 1.62
CA CYS A 426 20.50 2.47 2.21
C CYS A 426 19.36 2.50 1.19
N ARG A 427 18.11 2.44 1.63
CA ARG A 427 16.95 2.55 0.75
C ARG A 427 16.00 3.65 1.23
N PRO A 428 15.41 4.43 0.31
CA PRO A 428 14.31 5.31 0.65
C PRO A 428 13.11 4.52 1.18
N PRO A 429 12.14 5.18 1.85
CA PRO A 429 10.89 4.56 2.23
C PRO A 429 10.20 3.90 1.03
N ALA A 430 9.79 2.64 1.23
CA ALA A 430 9.19 1.81 0.19
C ALA A 430 8.34 0.70 0.81
N LEU A 431 7.15 0.49 0.26
CA LEU A 431 6.48 -0.81 0.36
C LEU A 431 7.12 -1.76 -0.66
N VAL A 432 7.54 -2.92 -0.18
CA VAL A 432 8.20 -3.94 -0.98
C VAL A 432 7.39 -5.22 -0.95
N HIS A 433 6.95 -5.69 -2.11
CA HIS A 433 6.20 -6.94 -2.25
C HIS A 433 6.45 -7.62 -3.60
N PRO A 434 6.57 -8.97 -3.63
CA PRO A 434 6.76 -9.83 -2.46
C PRO A 434 8.24 -9.95 -2.09
N VAL A 435 8.51 -10.20 -0.81
CA VAL A 435 9.80 -10.71 -0.32
C VAL A 435 9.58 -12.13 0.19
N LYS A 436 10.15 -13.14 -0.50
CA LYS A 436 9.91 -14.58 -0.27
C LYS A 436 11.20 -15.35 0.03
N GLY A 437 11.04 -16.53 0.63
CA GLY A 437 12.11 -17.51 0.88
C GLY A 437 12.31 -17.77 2.36
N ASP A 438 12.82 -18.95 2.71
CA ASP A 438 12.97 -19.44 4.10
C ASP A 438 13.78 -18.51 5.01
N MET A 439 14.65 -17.67 4.42
CA MET A 439 15.40 -16.65 5.15
C MET A 439 14.48 -15.54 5.69
N PHE A 440 13.43 -15.20 4.93
CA PHE A 440 12.59 -14.03 5.18
C PHE A 440 11.18 -14.37 5.66
N ASN A 441 10.65 -15.54 5.33
CA ASN A 441 9.27 -15.96 5.57
C ASN A 441 9.14 -17.40 5.97
#